data_AF-A0A918C730-F1
#
_entry.id   AF-A0A918C730-F1
#
_cell.length_a   1.000
_cell.length_b   1.000
_cell.length_c   1.000
_cell.angle_alpha   90.00
_cell.angle_beta   90.00
_cell.angle_gamma   90.00
#
_symmetry.space_group_name_H-M   'P 1'
#
loop_
_entity.id
_entity.type
_entity.pdbx_description
1 polymer ?
#
loop_
_entity_poly.entity_id
_entity_poly.type
_entity_poly.pdbx_seq_one_letter_code
_entity_poly.pdbx_strand_id
1 'polypeptide(L)' 'MRQRPLHVVAGRSLVVWEMQLVSPPDDPDHCPPGVAWIMSLDSGRFDRVSLYHAARPEPPPAPAAA' A
#
# COMPACT_ATOMS: atom_id res chain seq x y z
N MET A 1 -13.14 -3.64 3.98
CA MET A 1 -11.89 -3.25 3.29
C MET A 1 -11.63 -4.23 2.15
N ARG A 2 -11.27 -3.73 0.96
CA ARG A 2 -10.88 -4.56 -0.20
C ARG A 2 -9.46 -4.21 -0.63
N GLN A 3 -8.68 -5.19 -1.07
CA GLN A 3 -7.34 -5.00 -1.62
C GLN A 3 -7.38 -5.15 -3.14
N ARG A 4 -6.79 -4.19 -3.85
CA ARG A 4 -6.67 -4.23 -5.31
C ARG A 4 -5.18 -4.15 -5.68
N PRO A 5 -4.60 -5.19 -6.31
CA PRO A 5 -3.23 -5.14 -6.81
C PRO A 5 -3.03 -3.99 -7.81
N LEU A 6 -1.93 -3.28 -7.67
CA LEU A 6 -1.47 -2.25 -8.61
C LEU A 6 -0.27 -2.75 -9.40
N HIS A 7 0.78 -3.18 -8.69
CA HIS A 7 1.99 -3.74 -9.27
C HIS A 7 2.47 -4.95 -8.50
N VAL A 8 3.00 -5.93 -9.23
CA VAL A 8 3.62 -7.12 -8.69
C VAL A 8 4.93 -7.34 -9.40
N VAL A 9 6.03 -7.33 -8.66
CA VAL A 9 7.35 -7.73 -9.13
C VAL A 9 7.78 -8.95 -8.34
N ALA A 10 8.17 -10.02 -9.02
CA ALA A 10 8.66 -11.24 -8.40
C ALA A 10 10.00 -11.64 -9.02
N GLY A 11 11.00 -11.85 -8.16
CA GLY A 11 12.32 -12.32 -8.52
C GLY A 11 12.74 -13.50 -7.65
N ARG A 12 14.02 -13.89 -7.76
CA ARG A 12 14.56 -15.06 -7.04
C ARG A 12 14.63 -14.87 -5.52
N SER A 13 14.90 -13.64 -5.07
CA SER A 13 15.16 -13.32 -3.66
C SER A 13 14.27 -12.18 -3.12
N LEU A 14 13.40 -11.62 -3.97
CA LEU A 14 12.56 -10.47 -3.61
C LEU A 14 11.23 -10.53 -4.35
N VAL A 15 10.16 -10.26 -3.63
CA VAL A 15 8.84 -10.00 -4.18
C VAL A 15 8.33 -8.67 -3.62
N VAL A 16 7.84 -7.81 -4.51
CA VAL A 16 7.21 -6.52 -4.17
C VAL A 16 5.77 -6.55 -4.65
N TRP A 17 4.82 -6.41 -3.73
CA TRP A 17 3.39 -6.28 -4.04
C TRP A 17 2.88 -4.91 -3.61
N GLU A 18 2.55 -4.07 -4.57
CA GLU A 18 1.86 -2.81 -4.36
C GLU A 18 0.36 -3.02 -4.52
N MET A 19 -0.40 -2.52 -3.55
CA MET A 19 -1.86 -2.65 -3.56
C MET A 19 -2.52 -1.36 -3.12
N GLN A 20 -3.63 -1.04 -3.77
CA GLN A 20 -4.57 -0.06 -3.26
C GLN A 20 -5.43 -0.71 -2.17
N LEU A 21 -5.63 0.01 -1.07
CA LEU A 21 -6.64 -0.36 -0.07
C LEU A 21 -7.90 0.47 -0.32
N VAL A 22 -9.00 -0.22 -0.57
CA VAL A 22 -10.30 0.41 -0.78
C VAL A 22 -11.09 0.32 0.52
N SER A 23 -11.28 1.49 1.14
CA SER A 23 -12.11 1.67 2.32
C SER A 23 -13.57 1.28 2.05
N PRO A 24 -14.32 0.82 3.06
CA PRO A 24 -15.77 0.68 2.94
C PRO A 24 -16.43 2.04 2.64
N PRO A 25 -17.56 2.05 1.92
CA PRO A 25 -18.24 3.29 1.55
C PRO A 25 -18.72 4.10 2.77
N ASP A 26 -19.04 3.42 3.88
CA ASP A 26 -19.54 4.04 5.11
C ASP A 26 -18.43 4.64 5.99
N ASP A 27 -17.16 4.34 5.70
CA ASP A 27 -15.99 4.90 6.41
C ASP A 27 -14.84 5.06 5.40
N PRO A 28 -14.85 6.09 4.54
CA PRO A 28 -13.87 6.28 3.47
C PRO A 28 -12.44 6.47 3.97
N ASP A 29 -12.28 6.95 5.20
CA ASP A 29 -10.99 7.27 5.80
C ASP A 29 -10.37 6.11 6.59
N HIS A 30 -11.06 4.97 6.66
CA HIS A 30 -10.67 3.78 7.41
C HIS A 30 -9.28 3.23 7.06
N CYS A 31 -8.93 3.24 5.77
CA CYS A 31 -7.68 2.66 5.28
C CYS A 31 -6.67 3.74 4.85
N PRO A 32 -5.37 3.45 5.00
CA PRO A 32 -4.35 4.13 4.21
C PRO A 32 -4.65 4.01 2.71
N PRO A 33 -4.19 4.94 1.86
CA PRO A 33 -4.49 4.91 0.42
C PRO A 33 -3.91 3.67 -0.31
N GLY A 34 -2.88 3.04 0.25
CA GLY A 34 -2.25 1.85 -0.33
C GLY A 34 -1.22 1.23 0.61
N VAL A 35 -0.71 0.07 0.20
CA VAL A 35 0.37 -0.64 0.89
C VAL A 35 1.38 -1.19 -0.11
N ALA A 36 2.63 -1.27 0.32
CA ALA A 36 3.68 -2.03 -0.34
C ALA A 36 4.13 -3.16 0.59
N TRP A 37 4.05 -4.41 0.12
CA TRP A 37 4.67 -5.55 0.76
C TRP A 37 6.04 -5.79 0.14
N ILE A 38 7.07 -5.80 0.97
CA ILE A 38 8.44 -6.13 0.59
C ILE A 38 8.77 -7.47 1.25
N MET A 39 8.93 -8.50 0.42
CA MET A 39 9.10 -9.87 0.87
C MET A 39 10.43 -10.40 0.32
N SER A 40 11.42 -10.63 1.19
CA SER A 40 12.64 -11.32 0.77
C SER A 40 12.42 -12.84 0.79
N LEU A 41 13.17 -13.53 -0.06
CA LEU A 41 13.16 -14.98 -0.13
C LEU A 41 14.57 -15.52 0.09
N ASP A 42 14.67 -16.53 0.95
CA ASP A 42 15.82 -17.42 1.04
C ASP A 42 15.41 -18.81 0.54
N SER A 43 16.17 -19.34 -0.41
CA SER A 43 15.94 -20.67 -0.98
C SER A 43 14.49 -20.92 -1.44
N GLY A 44 13.85 -19.88 -1.99
CA GLY A 44 12.46 -19.93 -2.49
C GLY A 44 11.39 -19.83 -1.41
N ARG A 45 11.74 -19.54 -0.15
CA ARG A 45 10.81 -19.33 0.96
C ARG A 45 10.91 -17.90 1.48
N PHE A 46 9.79 -17.31 1.87
CA PHE A 46 9.83 -16.01 2.51
C PHE A 46 10.56 -16.09 3.86
N ASP A 47 11.63 -15.33 4.00
CA ASP A 47 12.40 -15.23 5.25
C ASP A 47 12.08 -13.94 6.02
N ARG A 48 11.69 -12.87 5.30
CA ARG A 48 11.20 -11.62 5.88
C ARG A 48 10.06 -11.04 5.05
N VAL A 49 9.04 -10.55 5.76
CA VAL A 49 7.90 -9.81 5.20
C VAL A 49 7.82 -8.47 5.90
N SER A 50 7.84 -7.38 5.14
CA SER A 50 7.66 -6.01 5.65
C SER A 50 6.51 -5.34 4.92
N LEU A 51 5.71 -4.55 5.63
CA LEU A 51 4.59 -3.81 5.08
C LEU A 51 4.78 -2.32 5.32
N TYR A 52 4.60 -1.53 4.27
CA TYR A 52 4.67 -0.08 4.33
C TYR A 52 3.36 0.52 3.84
N HIS A 53 2.79 1.44 4.62
CA HIS A 53 1.62 2.21 4.21
C HIS A 53 2.04 3.36 3.28
N ALA A 54 1.28 3.57 2.21
CA ALA A 54 1.40 4.78 1.42
C ALA A 54 0.93 5.99 2.24
N ALA A 55 1.67 7.09 2.18
CA ALA A 55 1.29 8.33 2.86
C ALA A 55 -0.02 8.88 2.28
N ARG A 56 -0.87 9.45 3.14
CA ARG A 56 -2.03 10.22 2.68
C ARG A 56 -1.53 11.53 2.08
N PRO A 57 -1.95 11.93 0.86
CA PRO A 57 -1.66 13.26 0.35
C PRO A 57 -2.18 14.31 1.33
N GLU A 58 -1.40 15.35 1.60
CA GLU A 58 -1.89 16.48 2.37
C GLU A 58 -3.03 17.15 1.58
N PRO A 59 -4.17 17.48 2.22
CA PRO A 59 -5.21 18.24 1.54
C PRO A 59 -4.63 19.58 1.05
N PRO A 60 -5.05 20.06 -0.13
CA PRO A 60 -4.61 21.36 -0.61
C PRO A 60 -4.99 22.45 0.41
N PRO A 61 -4.18 23.52 0.55
CA PRO A 61 -4.50 24.61 1.45
C PRO A 61 -5.87 25.20 1.10
N ALA A 62 -6.65 25.53 2.15
CA ALA A 62 -7.94 26.16 1.96
C ALA A 62 -7.78 27.47 1.18
N PRO A 63 -8.72 27.81 0.28
CA PRO A 63 -8.66 29.08 -0.45
C PRO A 63 -8.63 30.24 0.54
N ALA A 64 -7.75 31.22 0.30
CA ALA A 64 -7.68 32.42 1.11
C ALA A 64 -9.05 33.12 1.09
N ALA A 65 -9.60 33.40 2.28
CA ALA A 65 -10.82 34.18 2.41
C ALA A 65 -10.56 35.59 1.82
N ALA A 66 -11.44 36.01 0.91
CA ALA A 66 -11.42 37.33 0.27
C ALA A 66 -11.94 38.43 1.21
#